data_AF-A0A1V3LDM4-F1
#
_entry.id   AF-A0A1V3LDM4-F1
#
_cell.length_a   1.000
_cell.length_b   1.000
_cell.length_c   1.000
_cell.angle_alpha   90.00
_cell.angle_beta   90.00
_cell.angle_gamma   90.00
#
_symmetry.space_group_name_H-M   'P 1'
#
loop_
_entity.id
_entity.type
_entity.pdbx_description
1 polymer ?
#
loop_
_entity_poly.entity_id
_entity_poly.type
_entity_poly.pdbx_seq_one_letter_code
_entity_poly.pdbx_strand_id
1 'polypeptide(L)' 'MRKAIFILTALCTVAGCDKATTEAAIKAEINEVCISGVVYLVYKGYSKGGITPKINADFYPYTCTQQAIPN' A
#
# COMPACT_ATOMS: atom_id res chain seq x y z
N MET A 1 6.62 -18.67 51.46
CA MET A 1 6.09 -17.92 50.30
C MET A 1 6.98 -18.15 49.09
N ARG A 2 6.72 -19.18 48.28
CA ARG A 2 7.53 -19.54 47.08
C ARG A 2 6.69 -19.96 45.86
N LYS A 3 5.36 -19.95 45.97
CA LYS A 3 4.46 -20.42 44.90
C LYS A 3 3.98 -19.31 43.95
N ALA A 4 4.21 -18.04 44.29
CA ALA A 4 3.75 -16.90 43.49
C ALA A 4 4.64 -16.58 42.27
N ILE A 5 5.87 -17.12 42.20
CA ILE A 5 6.81 -16.81 41.13
C ILE A 5 6.48 -17.56 39.83
N PHE A 6 5.78 -18.70 39.92
CA PHE A 6 5.50 -19.54 38.75
C PHE A 6 4.33 -19.06 37.87
N ILE A 7 3.51 -18.12 38.36
CA ILE A 7 2.35 -17.63 37.61
C ILE A 7 2.74 -16.47 36.67
N LEU A 8 3.81 -15.73 37.00
CA LEU A 8 4.22 -14.55 36.24
C LEU A 8 4.87 -14.90 34.89
N THR A 9 5.45 -16.08 34.76
CA THR A 9 6.13 -16.52 33.53
C THR A 9 5.17 -16.93 32.41
N ALA A 10 3.91 -17.27 32.73
CA ALA A 10 2.90 -17.66 31.74
C ALA A 10 2.26 -16.45 31.02
N LEU A 11 2.28 -15.26 31.63
CA LEU A 11 1.76 -14.03 31.02
C LEU A 11 2.74 -13.43 29.99
N CYS A 12 4.03 -13.69 30.15
CA CYS A 12 5.06 -13.22 29.21
C CYS A 12 5.12 -13.99 27.89
N THR A 13 4.49 -15.17 27.80
CA THR A 13 4.48 -15.99 26.57
C THR A 13 3.30 -15.69 25.64
N VAL A 14 2.37 -14.80 26.03
CA VAL A 14 1.24 -14.35 25.19
C VAL A 14 1.53 -12.98 24.54
N ALA A 15 2.73 -12.43 24.71
CA ALA A 15 3.22 -11.38 23.82
C ALA A 15 3.42 -12.04 22.44
N GLY A 16 2.32 -12.11 21.67
CA GLY A 16 2.37 -12.43 20.27
C GLY A 16 3.44 -11.55 19.66
N CYS A 17 4.49 -12.19 19.13
CA CYS A 17 5.36 -11.52 18.19
C CYS A 17 4.49 -11.28 16.96
N ASP A 18 3.70 -10.22 17.01
CA ASP A 18 3.13 -9.59 15.84
C ASP A 18 4.36 -9.18 15.05
N LYS A 19 4.82 -10.11 14.21
CA LYS A 19 5.69 -9.77 13.11
C LYS A 19 4.90 -8.73 12.38
N ALA A 20 5.27 -7.46 12.59
CA ALA A 20 4.85 -6.38 11.74
C ALA A 20 5.14 -6.91 10.35
N THR A 21 4.08 -7.33 9.65
CA THR A 21 4.11 -7.50 8.22
C THR A 21 4.50 -6.11 7.79
N THR A 22 5.79 -5.91 7.53
CA THR A 22 6.23 -4.87 6.64
C THR A 22 5.42 -5.20 5.40
N GLU A 23 4.28 -4.51 5.25
CA GLU A 23 3.59 -4.44 3.98
C GLU A 23 4.74 -4.27 3.00
N ALA A 24 4.90 -5.24 2.12
CA ALA A 24 5.87 -5.14 1.07
C ALA A 24 5.41 -3.91 0.30
N ALA A 25 5.89 -2.74 0.70
CA ALA A 25 5.75 -1.51 -0.03
C ALA A 25 6.54 -1.84 -1.27
N ILE A 26 5.84 -2.36 -2.26
CA ILE A 26 6.36 -2.50 -3.60
C ILE A 26 6.81 -1.07 -3.86
N LYS A 27 8.13 -0.83 -3.85
CA LYS A 27 8.74 0.40 -4.35
C LYS A 27 8.56 0.38 -5.87
N ALA A 28 7.30 0.38 -6.26
CA ALA A 28 6.83 0.58 -7.58
C ALA A 28 6.98 2.07 -7.83
N GLU A 29 7.88 2.44 -8.73
CA GLU A 29 7.82 3.77 -9.31
C GLU A 29 6.50 3.85 -10.09
N ILE A 30 5.50 4.49 -9.48
CA ILE A 30 4.18 4.72 -10.08
C ILE A 30 4.10 6.20 -10.45
N ASN A 31 3.76 6.47 -11.70
CA ASN A 31 3.50 7.82 -12.20
C ASN A 31 2.02 7.98 -12.51
N GLU A 32 1.48 9.18 -12.27
CA GLU A 32 0.13 9.54 -12.72
C GLU A 32 0.19 10.18 -14.10
N VAL A 33 -0.72 9.79 -15.00
CA VAL A 33 -0.88 10.37 -16.35
C VAL A 33 -2.35 10.67 -16.62
N CYS A 34 -2.63 11.76 -17.34
CA CYS A 34 -3.99 12.11 -17.75
C CYS A 34 -4.24 11.59 -19.18
N ILE A 35 -5.21 10.68 -19.36
CA ILE A 35 -5.59 10.13 -20.66
C ILE A 35 -7.09 10.30 -20.82
N SER A 36 -7.52 11.05 -21.84
CA SER A 36 -8.94 11.28 -22.15
C SER A 36 -9.77 11.74 -20.94
N GLY A 37 -9.18 12.60 -20.10
CA GLY A 37 -9.84 13.15 -18.90
C GLY A 37 -9.85 12.24 -17.68
N VAL A 38 -9.18 11.09 -17.70
CA VAL A 38 -9.06 10.15 -16.57
C VAL A 38 -7.60 10.04 -16.12
N VAL A 39 -7.38 9.98 -14.80
CA VAL A 39 -6.04 9.77 -14.21
C VAL A 39 -5.72 8.28 -14.17
N TYR A 40 -4.63 7.89 -14.81
CA TYR A 40 -4.08 6.54 -14.79
C TYR A 40 -2.77 6.47 -14.01
N LEU A 41 -2.56 5.37 -13.30
CA LEU A 41 -1.33 4.97 -12.66
C LEU A 41 -0.51 4.10 -13.63
N VAL A 42 0.72 4.52 -13.93
CA VAL A 42 1.65 3.81 -14.82
C VAL A 42 2.79 3.22 -14.01
N TYR A 43 2.97 1.90 -14.12
CA TYR A 43 4.03 1.18 -13.43
C TYR A 43 5.35 1.26 -14.22
N LYS A 44 6.37 1.92 -13.65
CA LYS A 44 7.71 2.08 -14.26
C LYS A 44 8.77 1.10 -13.75
N GLY A 45 8.44 0.27 -12.76
CA GLY A 45 9.36 -0.70 -12.17
C GLY A 45 9.75 -1.88 -13.07
N TYR A 46 10.41 -2.88 -12.48
CA TYR A 46 11.05 -4.02 -13.17
C TYR A 46 10.15 -4.75 -14.19
N SER A 47 8.85 -4.84 -13.91
CA SER A 47 7.84 -5.51 -14.74
C SER A 47 7.16 -4.57 -15.76
N LYS A 48 7.89 -3.61 -16.35
CA LYS A 48 7.37 -2.56 -17.25
C LYS A 48 6.15 -3.02 -18.06
N GLY A 49 5.00 -2.36 -17.90
CA GLY A 49 3.81 -2.68 -18.73
C GLY A 49 2.43 -2.64 -18.07
N GLY A 50 2.27 -2.08 -16.87
CA GLY A 50 0.96 -1.92 -16.24
C GLY A 50 0.43 -0.48 -16.33
N ILE A 51 -0.80 -0.32 -16.80
CA ILE A 51 -1.59 0.91 -16.63
C ILE A 51 -2.93 0.56 -15.98
N THR A 52 -3.33 1.29 -14.93
CA THR A 52 -4.62 1.11 -14.26
C THR A 52 -5.23 2.46 -13.94
N PRO A 53 -6.55 2.67 -14.05
CA PRO A 53 -7.17 3.90 -13.57
C PRO A 53 -6.94 4.06 -12.07
N LYS A 54 -6.66 5.29 -11.63
CA LYS A 54 -6.67 5.64 -10.21
C LYS A 54 -8.12 5.68 -9.73
N ILE A 55 -8.47 4.84 -8.78
CA ILE A 55 -9.83 4.70 -8.24
C ILE A 55 -9.90 5.34 -6.85
N ASN A 56 -10.97 6.10 -6.59
CA ASN A 56 -11.23 6.71 -5.28
C ASN A 56 -11.93 5.73 -4.31
N ALA A 57 -12.19 6.18 -3.09
CA ALA A 57 -12.87 5.36 -2.08
C ALA A 57 -14.32 4.98 -2.45
N ASP A 58 -14.94 5.72 -3.36
CA ASP A 58 -16.31 5.50 -3.85
C ASP A 58 -16.35 4.63 -5.12
N PHE A 59 -15.22 4.02 -5.51
CA PHE A 59 -15.08 3.16 -6.70
C PHE A 59 -15.24 3.88 -8.05
N TYR A 60 -15.04 5.20 -8.10
CA TYR A 60 -15.01 5.98 -9.33
C TYR A 60 -13.58 6.37 -9.76
N PRO A 61 -13.30 6.50 -11.07
CA PRO A 61 -12.02 7.03 -11.54
C PRO A 61 -11.83 8.50 -11.18
N TYR A 62 -10.59 8.88 -10.85
CA TYR A 62 -10.22 10.30 -10.77
C TYR A 62 -10.22 10.93 -12.16
N THR A 63 -10.79 12.13 -12.27
CA THR A 63 -10.82 12.92 -13.51
C THR A 63 -9.73 14.00 -13.52
N CYS A 64 -9.27 14.37 -14.71
CA CYS A 64 -8.31 15.45 -14.93
C CYS A 64 -8.77 16.35 -16.09
N THR A 65 -8.48 17.65 -16.02
CA THR A 65 -8.58 18.54 -17.18
C THR A 65 -7.36 18.31 -18.05
N GLN A 66 -7.57 18.16 -19.35
CA GLN A 66 -6.49 17.93 -20.33
C GLN A 66 -5.75 19.24 -20.59
N GLN A 67 -5.10 19.79 -19.57
CA GLN A 67 -4.28 21.00 -19.65
C GLN A 67 -2.81 20.57 -19.68
N ALA A 68 -2.28 20.51 -20.91
CA ALA A 68 -0.86 20.50 -21.29
C ALA A 68 0.06 19.48 -20.60
N ILE A 69 -0.02 18.22 -21.00
CA ILE A 69 1.19 17.38 -21.03
C ILE A 69 1.67 17.43 -22.50
N PRO A 70 2.78 18.10 -22.81
CA PRO A 70 3.30 18.10 -24.18
C PRO A 70 3.63 16.65 -24.57
N ASN A 71 3.14 16.26 -25.75
CA ASN A 71 3.42 14.97 -26.38
C ASN A 71 4.93 14.74 -26.51
#